data_AF-A0A9W8TA08-F1
#
_entry.id   AF-A0A9W8TA08-F1
#
_cell.length_a   1.000
_cell.length_b   1.000
_cell.length_c   1.000
_cell.angle_alpha   90.00
_cell.angle_beta   90.00
_cell.angle_gamma   90.00
#
_symmetry.space_group_name_H-M   'P 1'
#
loop_
_entity.id
_entity.type
_entity.pdbx_description
1 polymer ?
#
loop_
_entity_poly.entity_id
_entity_poly.type
_entity_poly.pdbx_seq_one_letter_code
_entity_poly.pdbx_strand_id
1 'polypeptide(L)'
;MAHPDALVVDIDGDASFSMTLSELSTAAQFNVGVKVLLLNNEEQGMVTQLQNIYYQDRYAHTHQVNPDFVKLSEAMHVQARRVSDPKDLVGGLDWLVHSEGPALLEVTTDKKVCVFPTVKSGGGLDEFIAYDPEREKHRRELIRQRTSGVHG
;
A
#
# COMPACT_ATOMS: atom_id res chain seq x y z
N MET A 1 12.86 -8.44 -17.45
CA MET A 1 13.91 -8.80 -18.44
C MET A 1 14.06 -10.31 -18.63
N ALA A 2 14.17 -11.12 -17.57
CA ALA A 2 14.31 -12.58 -17.70
C ALA A 2 13.13 -13.27 -18.40
N HIS A 3 11.91 -12.74 -18.21
CA HIS A 3 10.70 -13.21 -18.87
C HIS A 3 10.02 -12.03 -19.58
N PRO A 4 10.35 -11.76 -20.87
CA PRO A 4 9.83 -10.62 -21.61
C PRO A 4 8.32 -10.70 -21.88
N ASP A 5 7.81 -11.90 -22.10
CA ASP A 5 6.39 -12.13 -22.46
C ASP A 5 5.48 -12.34 -21.24
N ALA A 6 6.05 -12.38 -20.04
CA ALA A 6 5.29 -12.58 -18.81
C ALA A 6 4.69 -11.25 -18.32
N LEU A 7 3.46 -11.33 -17.80
CA LEU A 7 2.90 -10.24 -17.00
C LEU A 7 3.65 -10.17 -15.66
N VAL A 8 4.44 -9.13 -15.47
CA VAL A 8 5.17 -8.87 -14.21
C VAL A 8 4.46 -7.74 -13.47
N VAL A 9 3.89 -8.08 -12.31
CA VAL A 9 3.22 -7.12 -11.43
C VAL A 9 4.04 -6.95 -10.16
N ASP A 10 4.34 -5.70 -9.83
CA ASP A 10 4.90 -5.28 -8.55
C ASP A 10 3.76 -4.76 -7.67
N ILE A 11 3.50 -5.44 -6.55
CA ILE A 11 2.48 -5.00 -5.58
C ILE A 11 3.24 -4.34 -4.44
N ASP A 12 3.23 -3.01 -4.42
CA ASP A 12 4.09 -2.24 -3.52
C ASP A 12 3.28 -1.34 -2.60
N GLY A 13 3.88 -1.01 -1.45
CA GLY A 13 3.36 -0.01 -0.51
C GLY A 13 3.93 1.36 -0.80
N ASP A 14 3.21 2.43 -0.47
CA ASP A 14 3.65 3.81 -0.61
C ASP A 14 5.00 4.11 0.06
N ALA A 15 5.22 3.60 1.27
CA ALA A 15 6.47 3.79 2.00
C ALA A 15 7.65 3.05 1.35
N SER A 16 7.42 1.82 0.89
CA SER A 16 8.42 0.97 0.23
C SER A 16 8.80 1.54 -1.14
N PHE A 17 7.81 1.88 -1.96
CA PHE A 17 8.00 2.45 -3.29
C PHE A 17 8.81 3.74 -3.24
N SER A 18 8.58 4.56 -2.22
CA SER A 18 9.33 5.81 -1.99
C SER A 18 10.84 5.62 -1.81
N MET A 19 11.31 4.40 -1.51
CA MET A 19 12.74 4.12 -1.36
C MET A 19 13.48 4.04 -2.70
N THR A 20 12.83 3.55 -3.76
CA THR A 20 13.49 3.22 -5.05
C THR A 20 12.71 3.67 -6.28
N LEU A 21 11.76 4.61 -6.12
CA LEU A 21 10.92 5.12 -7.22
C LEU A 21 11.69 5.68 -8.43
N SER A 22 12.98 6.00 -8.30
CA SER A 22 13.82 6.48 -9.42
C SER A 22 13.96 5.44 -10.53
N GLU A 23 13.81 4.15 -10.20
CA GLU A 23 13.92 3.04 -11.15
C GLU A 23 12.75 2.96 -12.15
N LEU A 24 11.68 3.75 -11.96
CA LEU A 24 10.68 3.94 -13.01
C LEU A 24 11.32 4.49 -14.30
N SER A 25 12.31 5.38 -14.18
CA SER A 25 13.07 5.89 -15.34
C SER A 25 13.82 4.77 -16.05
N THR A 26 14.38 3.83 -15.30
CA THR A 26 15.04 2.64 -15.85
C THR A 26 14.03 1.76 -16.60
N ALA A 27 12.85 1.53 -16.02
CA ALA A 27 11.79 0.77 -16.67
C ALA A 27 11.34 1.43 -17.99
N ALA A 28 11.19 2.75 -18.02
CA ALA A 28 10.87 3.49 -19.23
C ALA A 28 12.00 3.42 -20.28
N GLN A 29 13.25 3.64 -19.87
CA GLN A 29 14.41 3.61 -20.77
C GLN A 29 14.56 2.28 -21.50
N PHE A 30 14.36 1.16 -20.79
CA PHE A 30 14.47 -0.18 -21.36
C PHE A 30 13.14 -0.75 -21.85
N ASN A 31 12.07 0.06 -21.80
CA ASN A 31 10.68 -0.35 -22.11
C ASN A 31 10.30 -1.68 -21.43
N VAL A 32 10.63 -1.82 -20.14
CA VAL A 32 10.28 -2.99 -19.34
C VAL A 32 8.81 -2.87 -18.96
N GLY A 33 7.98 -3.79 -19.47
CA GLY A 33 6.52 -3.80 -19.27
C GLY A 33 6.02 -4.12 -17.85
N VAL A 34 6.74 -3.69 -16.81
CA VAL A 34 6.37 -3.91 -15.40
C VAL A 34 5.11 -3.11 -15.04
N LYS A 35 4.22 -3.74 -14.27
CA LYS A 35 2.97 -3.16 -13.80
C LYS A 35 3.07 -2.91 -12.30
N VAL A 36 3.15 -1.65 -11.90
CA VAL A 36 3.22 -1.29 -10.47
C VAL A 36 1.80 -1.06 -9.96
N LEU A 37 1.36 -1.88 -9.02
CA LEU A 37 0.14 -1.68 -8.24
C LEU A 37 0.55 -1.11 -6.87
N LEU A 38 0.35 0.19 -6.70
CA LEU A 38 0.75 0.92 -5.50
C LEU A 38 -0.43 1.02 -4.53
N LEU A 39 -0.34 0.36 -3.39
CA LEU A 39 -1.32 0.44 -2.30
C LEU A 39 -0.99 1.63 -1.41
N ASN A 40 -1.65 2.76 -1.65
CA ASN A 40 -1.42 4.00 -0.91
C ASN A 40 -2.39 4.10 0.29
N ASN A 41 -1.89 3.81 1.49
CA ASN A 41 -2.58 4.04 2.77
C ASN A 41 -1.97 5.22 3.56
N GLU A 42 -0.99 5.93 2.99
CA GLU A 42 -0.28 7.05 3.60
C GLU A 42 0.38 6.71 4.96
N GLU A 43 0.86 5.48 5.12
CA GLU A 43 1.51 5.02 6.35
C GLU A 43 2.45 3.82 6.17
N GLN A 44 3.38 3.67 7.10
CA GLN A 44 4.14 2.42 7.27
C GLN A 44 3.26 1.36 7.96
N GLY A 45 2.28 0.83 7.24
CA GLY A 45 1.17 0.02 7.79
C GLY A 45 1.59 -1.16 8.68
N MET A 46 2.69 -1.84 8.34
CA MET A 46 3.21 -2.93 9.17
C MET A 46 3.73 -2.43 10.53
N VAL A 47 4.43 -1.28 10.54
CA VAL A 47 4.98 -0.70 11.77
C VAL A 47 3.86 -0.09 12.61
N THR A 48 2.88 0.56 11.99
CA THR A 48 1.70 1.08 12.71
C THR A 48 0.86 -0.05 13.31
N GLN A 49 0.72 -1.20 12.64
CA GLN A 49 0.09 -2.38 13.23
C GLN A 49 0.83 -2.85 14.49
N LEU A 50 2.15 -2.90 14.48
CA LEU A 50 2.94 -3.24 15.68
C LEU A 50 2.78 -2.20 16.79
N GLN A 51 2.73 -0.91 16.45
CA GLN A 51 2.47 0.18 17.40
C GLN A 51 1.07 0.08 18.04
N ASN A 52 0.06 -0.36 17.29
CA ASN A 52 -1.27 -0.63 17.82
C ASN A 52 -1.25 -1.80 18.81
N ILE A 53 -0.56 -2.89 18.46
CA ILE A 53 -0.56 -4.13 19.26
C ILE A 53 0.26 -3.97 20.55
N TYR A 54 1.44 -3.34 20.49
CA TYR A 54 2.42 -3.35 21.58
C TYR A 54 2.62 -1.98 22.25
N TYR A 55 2.24 -0.88 21.60
CA TYR A 55 2.59 0.49 22.04
C TYR A 55 1.39 1.42 22.18
N GLN A 56 0.18 0.88 22.34
CA GLN A 56 -1.05 1.64 22.61
C GLN A 56 -1.31 2.78 21.61
N ASP A 57 -1.17 2.49 20.31
CA ASP A 57 -1.48 3.41 19.22
C ASP A 57 -0.59 4.69 19.21
N ARG A 58 0.60 4.60 19.81
CA ARG A 58 1.62 5.67 19.77
C ARG A 58 2.41 5.59 18.47
N TYR A 59 2.00 6.35 17.47
CA TYR A 59 2.66 6.39 16.17
C TYR A 59 3.92 7.27 16.20
N ALA A 60 5.09 6.63 16.15
CA ALA A 60 6.38 7.31 16.20
C ALA A 60 7.06 7.28 14.83
N HIS A 61 6.96 8.39 14.08
CA HIS A 61 7.61 8.60 12.76
C HIS A 61 7.28 7.54 11.68
N THR A 62 6.07 7.00 11.72
CA THR A 62 5.58 5.96 10.80
C THR A 62 4.69 6.50 9.67
N HIS A 63 4.66 7.82 9.49
CA HIS A 63 3.89 8.49 8.46
C HIS A 63 4.81 9.42 7.69
N GLN A 64 5.23 8.99 6.51
CA GLN A 64 5.99 9.81 5.57
C GLN A 64 5.06 10.69 4.73
N VAL A 65 5.61 11.75 4.15
CA VAL A 65 4.90 12.57 3.17
C VAL A 65 5.12 11.95 1.79
N ASN A 66 4.04 11.49 1.17
CA ASN A 66 4.10 10.90 -0.17
C ASN A 66 4.13 11.98 -1.25
N PRO A 67 4.87 11.78 -2.36
CA PRO A 67 4.74 12.62 -3.54
C PRO A 67 3.43 12.34 -4.29
N ASP A 68 3.12 13.17 -5.28
CA ASP A 68 2.05 12.85 -6.23
C ASP A 68 2.56 11.78 -7.21
N PHE A 69 2.29 10.50 -6.91
CA PHE A 69 2.83 9.36 -7.66
C PHE A 69 2.45 9.35 -9.14
N VAL A 70 1.27 9.89 -9.50
CA VAL A 70 0.84 10.02 -10.89
C VAL A 70 1.76 10.99 -11.64
N LYS A 71 1.92 12.22 -11.13
CA LYS A 71 2.81 13.22 -11.74
C LYS A 71 4.26 12.77 -11.76
N LEU A 72 4.71 12.09 -10.70
CA LEU A 72 6.05 11.54 -10.62
C LEU A 72 6.30 10.49 -11.71
N SER A 73 5.34 9.59 -11.93
CA SER A 73 5.42 8.57 -12.97
C SER A 73 5.43 9.18 -14.37
N GLU A 74 4.55 10.17 -14.61
CA GLU A 74 4.51 10.91 -15.88
C GLU A 74 5.85 11.62 -16.16
N ALA A 75 6.46 12.22 -15.13
CA ALA A 75 7.79 12.83 -15.23
C ALA A 75 8.91 11.82 -15.53
N MET A 76 8.71 10.55 -15.20
CA MET A 76 9.63 9.44 -15.49
C MET A 76 9.26 8.68 -16.78
N HIS A 77 8.37 9.24 -17.60
CA HIS A 77 7.87 8.64 -18.85
C HIS A 77 7.13 7.31 -18.66
N VAL A 78 6.53 7.10 -17.48
CA VAL A 78 5.69 5.95 -17.16
C VAL A 78 4.23 6.39 -17.08
N GLN A 79 3.35 5.70 -17.79
CA GLN A 79 1.92 5.99 -17.72
C GLN A 79 1.35 5.64 -16.35
N ALA A 80 0.52 6.52 -15.80
CA ALA A 80 -0.01 6.34 -14.46
C ALA A 80 -1.50 6.70 -14.36
N ARG A 81 -2.18 6.06 -13.41
CA ARG A 81 -3.56 6.35 -13.04
C ARG A 81 -3.73 6.23 -11.53
N ARG A 82 -4.62 7.05 -10.96
CA ARG A 82 -5.07 6.93 -9.57
C ARG A 82 -6.50 6.43 -9.51
N VAL A 83 -6.79 5.52 -8.58
CA VAL A 83 -8.14 5.07 -8.22
C VAL A 83 -8.37 5.34 -6.74
N SER A 84 -9.45 6.05 -6.44
CA SER A 84 -9.88 6.34 -5.07
C SER A 84 -11.30 5.85 -4.75
N ASP A 85 -12.16 5.66 -5.75
CA ASP A 85 -13.48 5.04 -5.56
C ASP A 85 -13.37 3.52 -5.84
N PRO A 86 -13.80 2.65 -4.92
CA PRO A 86 -13.86 1.20 -5.15
C PRO A 86 -14.60 0.78 -6.42
N LYS A 87 -15.57 1.58 -6.91
CA LYS A 87 -16.31 1.29 -8.15
C LYS A 87 -15.41 1.33 -9.39
N ASP A 88 -14.36 2.15 -9.37
CA ASP A 88 -13.44 2.32 -10.49
C ASP A 88 -12.29 1.31 -10.45
N LEU A 89 -12.16 0.52 -9.38
CA LEU A 89 -11.05 -0.41 -9.16
C LEU A 89 -10.93 -1.45 -10.27
N VAL A 90 -12.05 -2.06 -10.67
CA VAL A 90 -12.05 -3.08 -11.74
C VAL A 90 -11.54 -2.48 -13.05
N GLY A 91 -11.99 -1.28 -13.41
CA GLY A 91 -11.52 -0.58 -14.60
C GLY A 91 -10.07 -0.09 -14.51
N GLY A 92 -9.60 0.25 -13.31
CA GLY A 92 -8.19 0.58 -13.06
C GLY A 92 -7.27 -0.62 -13.24
N LEU A 93 -7.65 -1.77 -12.70
CA LEU A 93 -6.88 -3.02 -12.84
C LEU A 93 -6.86 -3.51 -14.29
N ASP A 94 -7.99 -3.43 -14.99
CA ASP A 94 -8.07 -3.78 -16.41
C ASP A 94 -7.14 -2.90 -17.27
N TRP A 95 -7.14 -1.60 -17.01
CA TRP A 95 -6.20 -0.66 -17.64
C TRP A 95 -4.75 -1.04 -17.34
N LEU A 96 -4.39 -1.30 -16.08
CA LEU A 96 -3.02 -1.60 -15.68
C LEU A 96 -2.48 -2.85 -16.41
N VAL A 97 -3.29 -3.91 -16.49
CA VAL A 97 -2.89 -5.18 -17.12
C VAL A 97 -2.72 -5.02 -18.63
N HIS A 98 -3.59 -4.25 -19.29
CA HIS A 98 -3.60 -4.12 -20.76
C HIS A 98 -2.80 -2.93 -21.31
N SER A 99 -2.28 -2.05 -20.46
CA SER A 99 -1.38 -0.97 -20.88
C SER A 99 -0.11 -1.51 -21.56
N GLU A 100 0.38 -0.84 -22.59
CA GLU A 100 1.68 -1.19 -23.19
C GLU A 100 2.86 -0.53 -22.46
N GLY A 101 3.98 -1.25 -22.31
CA GLY A 101 5.15 -0.73 -21.59
C GLY A 101 4.93 -0.63 -20.06
N PRO A 102 5.79 0.09 -19.33
CA PRO A 102 5.65 0.25 -17.88
C PRO A 102 4.41 1.06 -17.53
N ALA A 103 3.72 0.68 -16.45
CA ALA A 103 2.53 1.40 -15.97
C ALA A 103 2.44 1.38 -14.44
N LEU A 104 1.91 2.44 -13.85
CA LEU A 104 1.65 2.55 -12.41
C LEU A 104 0.16 2.82 -12.13
N LEU A 105 -0.45 2.00 -11.29
CA LEU A 105 -1.78 2.23 -10.74
C LEU A 105 -1.66 2.52 -9.24
N GLU A 106 -1.93 3.75 -8.85
CA GLU A 106 -2.08 4.11 -7.46
C GLU A 106 -3.50 3.84 -6.99
N VAL A 107 -3.65 3.01 -5.97
CA VAL A 107 -4.94 2.71 -5.32
C VAL A 107 -4.93 3.30 -3.92
N THR A 108 -5.80 4.28 -3.68
CA THR A 108 -6.05 4.78 -2.33
C THR A 108 -6.77 3.70 -1.54
N THR A 109 -6.18 3.29 -0.41
CA THR A 109 -6.71 2.22 0.44
C THR A 109 -7.04 2.71 1.85
N ASP A 110 -7.83 1.92 2.56
CA ASP A 110 -8.19 2.20 3.94
C ASP A 110 -6.95 2.24 4.84
N LYS A 111 -6.86 3.28 5.66
CA LYS A 111 -5.81 3.44 6.66
C LYS A 111 -6.07 2.57 7.88
N LYS A 112 -5.00 2.26 8.60
CA LYS A 112 -5.00 1.61 9.91
C LYS A 112 -5.66 0.24 9.91
N VAL A 113 -5.69 -0.47 8.78
CA VAL A 113 -6.21 -1.84 8.69
C VAL A 113 -5.12 -2.83 9.09
N CYS A 114 -5.43 -3.74 10.01
CA CYS A 114 -4.50 -4.78 10.43
C CYS A 114 -4.58 -6.00 9.50
N VAL A 115 -3.43 -6.65 9.28
CA VAL A 115 -3.35 -7.93 8.59
C VAL A 115 -3.72 -9.06 9.56
N PHE A 116 -4.66 -9.91 9.15
CA PHE A 116 -5.12 -11.09 9.88
C PHE A 116 -5.11 -12.35 8.98
N PRO A 117 -4.96 -13.56 9.54
CA PRO A 117 -4.68 -13.85 10.95
C PRO A 117 -3.25 -13.44 11.33
N THR A 118 -3.03 -13.14 12.63
CA THR A 118 -1.68 -12.80 13.13
C THR A 118 -1.37 -13.59 14.39
N VAL A 119 -0.17 -14.16 14.46
CA VAL A 119 0.38 -14.78 15.67
C VAL A 119 1.32 -13.78 16.32
N LYS A 120 1.11 -13.47 17.61
CA LYS A 120 1.99 -12.54 18.33
C LYS A 120 3.38 -13.13 18.48
N SER A 121 4.39 -12.25 18.59
CA SER A 121 5.76 -12.70 18.82
C SER A 121 5.83 -13.50 20.12
N GLY A 122 6.37 -14.72 20.04
CA GLY A 122 6.44 -15.66 21.15
C GLY A 122 5.20 -16.54 21.38
N GLY A 123 4.14 -16.41 20.58
CA GLY A 123 2.95 -17.26 20.65
C GLY A 123 3.05 -18.53 19.79
N GLY A 124 2.22 -19.53 20.11
CA GLY A 124 2.04 -20.74 19.32
C GLY A 124 1.27 -20.50 18.01
N LEU A 125 1.41 -21.40 17.03
CA LEU A 125 0.67 -21.31 15.76
C LEU A 125 -0.85 -21.44 15.96
N ASP A 126 -1.27 -22.10 17.03
CA ASP A 126 -2.66 -22.28 17.46
C ASP A 126 -3.23 -21.06 18.22
N GLU A 127 -2.39 -20.11 18.64
CA GLU A 127 -2.78 -18.90 19.38
C GLU A 127 -3.02 -17.69 18.44
N PHE A 128 -3.44 -17.94 17.21
CA PHE A 128 -3.63 -16.89 16.22
C PHE A 128 -4.82 -15.98 16.55
N ILE A 129 -4.67 -14.70 16.22
CA ILE A 129 -5.74 -13.71 16.30
C ILE A 129 -6.43 -13.67 14.94
N ALA A 130 -7.69 -14.10 14.91
CA ALA A 130 -8.55 -13.99 13.74
C ALA A 130 -9.17 -12.59 13.59
N TYR A 131 -9.67 -12.29 12.39
CA TYR A 131 -10.48 -11.11 12.15
C TYR A 131 -11.82 -11.22 12.88
N ASP A 132 -12.22 -10.12 13.52
CA ASP A 132 -13.52 -9.96 14.18
C ASP A 132 -14.02 -8.52 13.90
N PRO A 133 -15.21 -8.36 13.30
CA PRO A 133 -15.72 -7.05 12.90
C PRO A 133 -16.05 -6.13 14.08
N GLU A 134 -16.54 -6.67 15.20
CA GLU A 134 -16.87 -5.87 16.39
C GLU A 134 -15.59 -5.40 17.10
N ARG A 135 -14.60 -6.29 17.19
CA ARG A 135 -13.27 -5.94 17.73
C ARG A 135 -12.60 -4.86 16.89
N GLU A 136 -12.73 -4.94 15.56
CA GLU A 136 -12.18 -3.95 14.64
C GLU A 136 -12.85 -2.58 14.81
N LYS A 137 -14.17 -2.54 14.94
CA LYS A 137 -14.91 -1.30 15.22
C LYS A 137 -14.48 -0.67 16.54
N HIS A 138 -14.41 -1.46 17.61
CA HIS A 138 -13.95 -0.99 18.91
C HIS A 138 -12.52 -0.46 18.88
N ARG A 139 -11.63 -1.12 18.12
CA ARG A 139 -10.24 -0.68 17.94
C ARG A 139 -10.18 0.68 17.23
N ARG A 140 -10.97 0.90 16.18
CA ARG A 140 -11.02 2.20 15.47
C ARG A 140 -11.46 3.32 16.39
N GLU A 141 -12.48 3.07 17.23
CA GLU A 141 -12.94 4.03 18.24
C GLU A 141 -11.83 4.34 19.27
N LEU A 142 -11.10 3.33 19.75
CA LEU A 142 -9.97 3.50 20.66
C LEU A 142 -8.82 4.32 20.05
N ILE A 143 -8.45 4.03 18.79
CA ILE A 143 -7.41 4.78 18.07
C ILE A 143 -7.82 6.25 17.95
N ARG A 144 -9.07 6.52 17.57
CA ARG A 144 -9.62 7.87 17.45
C ARG A 144 -9.55 8.63 18.77
N GLN A 145 -9.88 7.97 19.89
CA GLN A 145 -9.78 8.57 21.22
C GLN A 145 -8.33 8.86 21.62
N ARG A 146 -7.42 7.89 21.43
CA ARG A 146 -6.01 8.00 21.87
C ARG A 146 -5.21 9.01 21.08
N THR A 147 -5.59 9.24 19.83
CA THR A 147 -4.88 10.16 18.92
C THR A 147 -5.60 11.48 18.72
N SER A 148 -6.60 11.77 19.55
CA SER A 148 -7.39 13.01 19.48
C SER A 148 -8.01 13.24 18.08
N GLY A 149 -8.37 12.16 17.39
CA GLY A 149 -8.96 12.19 16.05
C GLY A 149 -7.98 12.40 14.89
N VAL A 150 -6.66 12.44 15.15
CA VAL A 150 -5.65 12.54 14.07
C VAL A 150 -5.55 11.23 13.28
N HIS A 151 -5.77 10.09 13.95
CA HIS A 151 -5.83 8.78 13.34
C HIS A 151 -7.12 8.07 13.79
N GLY A 152 -7.75 7.28 12.91
CA GLY A 152 -8.97 6.53 13.24
C GLY A 152 -10.27 7.18 12.79
#